data_AF-A0A947S9Q8-F1
#
_entry.id   AF-A0A947S9Q8-F1
#
_cell.length_a   1.000
_cell.length_b   1.000
_cell.length_c   1.000
_cell.angle_alpha   90.00
_cell.angle_beta   90.00
_cell.angle_gamma   90.00
#
_symmetry.space_group_name_H-M   'P 1'
#
loop_
_entity.id
_entity.type
_entity.pdbx_description
1 polymer ?
#
loop_
_entity_poly.entity_id
_entity_poly.type
_entity_poly.pdbx_seq_one_letter_code
_entity_poly.pdbx_strand_id
1 'polypeptide(L)'
;MMIPLAFDLKSSAELLSVKPKTLKELIEKREIEGIKIGGEYRLSIFILSKLLRTTPETLLEFIEDSLLAQMIQEVEGDEIYTPEEGKEIYQQFLKREEENVGNPT
;
A
#
# COMPACT_ATOMS: atom_id res chain seq x y z
N MET A 1 6.55 4.32 -10.21
CA MET A 1 5.75 3.37 -9.42
C MET A 1 4.55 2.95 -10.26
N MET A 2 4.11 1.69 -10.23
CA MET A 2 2.93 1.24 -10.98
C MET A 2 1.81 0.96 -9.99
N ILE A 3 0.67 1.64 -10.14
CA ILE A 3 -0.45 1.53 -9.20
C ILE A 3 -1.37 0.38 -9.62
N PRO A 4 -1.74 -0.52 -8.71
CA PRO A 4 -2.67 -1.59 -9.04
C PRO A 4 -4.04 -1.02 -9.41
N LEU A 5 -4.59 -1.45 -10.55
CA LEU A 5 -5.96 -1.08 -10.97
C LEU A 5 -7.05 -1.94 -10.31
N ALA A 6 -6.64 -2.89 -9.47
CA ALA A 6 -7.52 -3.78 -8.72
C ALA A 6 -7.00 -3.95 -7.29
N PHE A 7 -7.83 -3.57 -6.33
CA PHE A 7 -7.50 -3.53 -4.91
C PHE A 7 -8.08 -4.74 -4.20
N ASP A 8 -7.36 -5.25 -3.19
CA ASP A 8 -7.88 -6.30 -2.32
C ASP A 8 -9.14 -5.84 -1.55
N LEU A 9 -9.85 -6.79 -0.96
CA LEU A 9 -11.07 -6.52 -0.20
C LEU A 9 -10.85 -5.59 1.00
N LYS A 10 -9.68 -5.63 1.66
CA LYS A 10 -9.40 -4.81 2.84
C LYS A 10 -9.26 -3.36 2.41
N SER A 11 -8.35 -3.08 1.47
CA SER A 11 -8.09 -1.74 0.94
C SER A 11 -9.35 -1.14 0.30
N SER A 12 -10.12 -1.95 -0.44
CA SER A 12 -11.40 -1.53 -1.02
C SER A 12 -12.44 -1.16 0.03
N ALA A 13 -12.50 -1.92 1.13
CA ALA A 13 -13.45 -1.67 2.21
C ALA A 13 -13.07 -0.42 3.02
N GLU A 14 -11.78 -0.17 3.22
CA GLU A 14 -11.27 1.06 3.83
C GLU A 14 -11.65 2.29 2.99
N LEU A 15 -11.40 2.25 1.67
CA LEU A 15 -11.80 3.33 0.75
C LEU A 15 -13.31 3.61 0.79
N LEU A 16 -14.13 2.55 0.87
CA LEU A 16 -15.59 2.66 0.92
C LEU A 16 -16.14 2.92 2.33
N SER A 17 -15.29 2.97 3.37
CA SER A 17 -15.69 3.07 4.77
C SER A 17 -16.71 2.00 5.20
N VAL A 18 -16.52 0.77 4.73
CA VAL A 18 -17.36 -0.40 5.08
C VAL A 18 -16.52 -1.51 5.69
N LYS A 19 -17.17 -2.53 6.26
CA LYS A 19 -16.46 -3.73 6.73
C LYS A 19 -16.07 -4.62 5.54
N PRO A 20 -14.86 -5.22 5.51
CA PRO A 20 -14.48 -6.16 4.45
C PRO A 20 -15.46 -7.33 4.27
N LYS A 21 -16.04 -7.82 5.37
CA LYS A 21 -17.06 -8.87 5.35
C LYS A 21 -18.32 -8.42 4.60
N THR A 22 -18.79 -7.21 4.85
CA THR A 22 -19.95 -6.62 4.15
C THR A 22 -19.66 -6.50 2.67
N LEU A 23 -18.49 -5.99 2.29
CA LEU A 23 -18.10 -5.86 0.89
C LEU A 23 -18.03 -7.22 0.18
N LYS A 24 -17.47 -8.24 0.84
CA LYS A 24 -17.44 -9.61 0.33
C LYS A 24 -18.84 -10.18 0.10
N GLU A 25 -19.75 -10.00 1.06
CA GLU A 25 -21.15 -10.45 0.93
C GLU A 25 -21.86 -9.80 -0.26
N LEU A 26 -21.62 -8.50 -0.51
CA LEU A 26 -22.18 -7.79 -1.66
C LEU A 26 -21.68 -8.35 -3.00
N ILE A 27 -20.39 -8.72 -3.08
CA ILE A 27 -19.81 -9.35 -4.28
C ILE A 27 -20.38 -10.76 -4.48
N GLU A 28 -20.47 -11.55 -3.41
CA GLU A 28 -21.00 -12.92 -3.48
C GLU A 28 -22.50 -12.95 -3.88
N LYS A 29 -23.27 -11.95 -3.45
CA LYS A 29 -24.66 -11.73 -3.87
C LYS A 29 -24.80 -11.12 -5.27
N ARG A 30 -23.69 -10.81 -5.94
CA ARG A 30 -23.65 -10.13 -7.26
C ARG A 30 -24.29 -8.73 -7.26
N GLU A 31 -24.32 -8.07 -6.11
CA GLU A 31 -24.75 -6.67 -6.00
C GLU A 31 -23.64 -5.71 -6.45
N ILE A 32 -22.37 -6.14 -6.34
CA ILE A 32 -21.18 -5.42 -6.80
C ILE A 32 -20.32 -6.38 -7.63
N GLU A 33 -19.78 -5.88 -8.75
CA GLU A 33 -18.82 -6.64 -9.56
C GLU A 33 -17.46 -6.72 -8.87
N GLY A 34 -16.93 -7.94 -8.74
CA GLY A 34 -15.59 -8.21 -8.21
C GLY A 34 -14.89 -9.28 -9.04
N ILE A 35 -13.56 -9.21 -9.11
CA ILE A 35 -12.73 -10.16 -9.84
C ILE A 35 -12.05 -11.07 -8.81
N LYS A 36 -12.06 -12.38 -9.04
CA LYS A 36 -11.37 -13.34 -8.18
C LYS A 36 -9.99 -13.66 -8.77
N ILE A 37 -8.92 -13.28 -8.09
CA ILE A 37 -7.53 -13.51 -8.49
C ILE A 37 -6.83 -14.27 -7.38
N GLY A 38 -6.23 -15.43 -7.69
CA GLY A 38 -5.51 -16.23 -6.69
C GLY A 38 -6.38 -16.74 -5.53
N GLY A 39 -7.70 -16.84 -5.73
CA GLY A 39 -8.64 -17.24 -4.67
C GLY A 39 -9.22 -16.06 -3.86
N GLU A 40 -8.71 -14.84 -4.06
CA GLU A 40 -9.15 -13.65 -3.35
C GLU A 40 -9.97 -12.72 -4.24
N TYR A 41 -10.98 -12.06 -3.67
CA TYR A 41 -11.73 -11.03 -4.38
C TYR A 41 -10.95 -9.72 -4.40
N ARG A 42 -10.98 -9.06 -5.55
CA ARG A 42 -10.47 -7.73 -5.79
C ARG A 42 -11.52 -6.86 -6.48
N LEU A 43 -11.55 -5.57 -6.16
CA LEU A 43 -12.38 -4.60 -6.87
C LEU A 43 -11.52 -3.74 -7.77
N SER A 44 -12.01 -3.54 -8.98
CA SER A 44 -11.37 -2.62 -9.92
C SER A 44 -11.61 -1.16 -9.50
N ILE A 45 -10.63 -0.31 -9.79
CA ILE A 45 -10.74 1.15 -9.64
C ILE A 45 -12.00 1.72 -10.32
N PHE A 46 -12.42 1.16 -11.46
CA PHE A 46 -13.64 1.60 -12.18
C PHE A 46 -14.94 1.27 -11.44
N ILE A 47 -14.95 0.18 -10.65
CA ILE A 47 -16.10 -0.16 -9.81
C ILE A 47 -16.09 0.70 -8.55
N LEU A 48 -14.92 0.86 -7.92
CA LEU A 48 -14.77 1.71 -6.75
C LEU A 48 -15.16 3.17 -7.05
N SER A 49 -14.76 3.71 -8.21
CA SER A 49 -15.12 5.06 -8.60
C SER A 49 -16.63 5.24 -8.77
N LYS A 50 -17.32 4.26 -9.37
CA LYS A 50 -18.79 4.25 -9.47
C LYS A 50 -19.46 4.24 -8.10
N LEU A 51 -18.98 3.39 -7.17
CA LEU A 51 -19.54 3.29 -5.82
C LEU A 51 -19.36 4.59 -5.02
N LEU A 52 -18.20 5.23 -5.17
CA LEU A 52 -17.87 6.51 -4.54
C LEU A 52 -18.45 7.73 -5.27
N ARG A 53 -19.12 7.53 -6.41
CA ARG A 53 -19.66 8.59 -7.28
C ARG A 53 -18.57 9.60 -7.69
N THR A 54 -17.40 9.08 -8.04
CA THR A 54 -16.25 9.84 -8.53
C THR A 54 -15.74 9.27 -9.86
N THR A 55 -14.69 9.85 -10.43
CA THR A 55 -14.03 9.33 -11.63
C THR A 55 -12.85 8.43 -11.25
N PRO A 56 -12.46 7.46 -12.10
CA PRO A 56 -11.26 6.67 -11.90
C PRO A 56 -10.00 7.54 -11.73
N GLU A 57 -9.90 8.63 -12.50
CA GLU A 57 -8.76 9.55 -12.48
C GLU A 57 -8.64 10.25 -11.11
N THR A 58 -9.74 10.81 -10.60
CA THR A 58 -9.73 11.47 -9.28
C THR A 58 -9.44 10.48 -8.16
N LEU A 59 -9.93 9.23 -8.27
CA LEU A 59 -9.64 8.21 -7.26
C LEU A 59 -8.17 7.76 -7.30
N LEU A 60 -7.57 7.67 -8.50
CA LEU A 60 -6.15 7.37 -8.64
C LEU A 60 -5.28 8.48 -8.06
N GLU A 61 -5.58 9.75 -8.38
CA GLU A 61 -4.89 10.92 -7.83
C GLU A 61 -4.93 10.93 -6.29
N PHE A 62 -6.09 10.66 -5.69
CA PHE A 62 -6.21 10.53 -4.24
C PHE A 62 -5.32 9.42 -3.65
N ILE A 63 -5.25 8.27 -4.32
CA ILE A 63 -4.44 7.13 -3.87
C ILE A 63 -2.94 7.46 -4.02
N GLU A 64 -2.55 8.12 -5.10
CA GLU A 64 -1.20 8.62 -5.34
C GLU A 64 -0.76 9.57 -4.22
N ASP A 65 -1.58 10.57 -3.92
CA ASP A 65 -1.32 11.56 -2.88
C ASP A 65 -1.21 10.91 -1.50
N SER A 66 -2.10 9.94 -1.20
CA SER A 66 -2.08 9.21 0.07
C SER A 66 -0.81 8.38 0.25
N LEU A 67 -0.37 7.67 -0.81
CA LEU A 67 0.88 6.92 -0.79
C LEU A 67 2.09 7.85 -0.65
N LEU A 68 2.09 8.98 -1.36
CA LEU A 68 3.16 9.97 -1.25
C LEU A 68 3.23 10.55 0.17
N ALA A 69 2.08 10.86 0.79
CA ALA A 69 2.02 11.36 2.16
C ALA A 69 2.57 10.35 3.16
N GLN A 70 2.27 9.05 3.00
CA GLN A 70 2.84 7.99 3.84
C GLN A 70 4.36 7.92 3.71
N MET A 71 4.89 7.98 2.48
CA MET A 71 6.34 7.99 2.24
C MET A 71 7.03 9.21 2.87
N ILE A 72 6.41 10.39 2.80
CA ILE A 72 6.95 11.60 3.45
C ILE A 72 6.94 11.43 4.98
N GLN A 73 5.86 10.89 5.54
CA GLN A 73 5.77 10.65 6.99
C GLN A 73 6.81 9.63 7.47
N GLU A 74 7.09 8.59 6.69
CA GLU A 74 8.19 7.66 6.97
C GLU A 74 9.54 8.39 7.02
N VAL A 75 9.82 9.27 6.06
CA VAL A 75 11.05 10.09 6.03
C VAL A 75 11.14 11.10 7.18
N GLU A 76 10.02 11.71 7.58
CA GLU A 76 10.00 12.63 8.73
C GLU A 76 10.18 11.91 10.07
N GLY A 77 9.83 10.63 10.15
CA GLY A 77 10.03 9.77 11.31
C GLY A 77 11.45 9.19 11.41
N ASP A 78 12.24 9.27 10.34
CA ASP A 78 13.62 8.80 10.33
C ASP A 78 14.54 9.76 11.09
N GLU A 79 15.50 9.18 11.83
CA GLU A 79 16.54 9.98 12.48
C GLU A 79 17.35 10.74 11.43
N ILE A 80 17.27 12.07 11.46
CA ILE A 80 18.07 12.94 10.61
C ILE A 80 19.44 13.08 11.25
N TYR A 81 20.43 12.42 10.65
CA TYR A 81 21.81 12.52 11.07
C TYR A 81 22.52 13.70 10.42
N THR A 82 23.41 14.33 11.16
CA THR A 82 24.45 15.17 10.55
C THR A 82 25.37 14.32 9.65
N PRO A 83 26.12 14.92 8.71
CA PRO A 83 27.00 14.17 7.83
C PRO A 83 28.00 13.25 8.57
N GLU A 84 28.49 13.68 9.73
CA GLU A 84 29.40 12.92 10.58
C GLU A 84 28.70 11.72 11.25
N GLU A 85 27.53 11.93 11.84
CA GLU A 85 26.71 10.87 12.46
C GLU A 85 26.25 9.84 11.41
N GLY A 86 25.83 10.30 10.23
CA GLY A 86 25.41 9.43 9.14
C GLY A 86 26.56 8.55 8.62
N LYS A 87 27.78 9.10 8.58
CA LYS A 87 28.98 8.33 8.22
C LYS A 87 29.30 7.25 9.24
N GLU A 88 29.20 7.55 10.54
CA GLU A 88 29.44 6.56 11.60
C GLU A 88 28.43 5.42 11.55
N ILE A 89 27.15 5.74 11.37
CA ILE A 89 26.08 4.74 11.28
C ILE A 89 26.24 3.88 10.03
N TYR A 90 26.54 4.49 8.88
CA TYR A 90 26.80 3.75 7.65
C TYR A 90 27.98 2.77 7.80
N GLN A 91 29.06 3.18 8.48
CA GLN A 91 30.19 2.29 8.77
C GLN A 91 29.82 1.13 9.71
N GLN A 92 28.91 1.34 10.66
CA GLN A 92 28.39 0.27 11.52
C GLN A 92 27.52 -0.72 10.73
N PHE A 93 26.68 -0.23 9.80
CA PHE A 93 25.89 -1.08 8.90
C PHE A 93 26.79 -1.95 8.02
N LEU A 94 27.81 -1.36 7.38
CA LEU A 94 28.76 -2.11 6.54
C LEU A 94 29.48 -3.22 7.33
N LYS A 95 29.92 -2.93 8.56
CA LYS A 95 30.54 -3.96 9.42
C LYS A 95 29.56 -5.08 9.79
N ARG A 96 28.30 -4.76 10.08
CA ARG A 96 27.25 -5.77 10.36
C ARG A 96 26.97 -6.67 9.16
N GLU A 97 26.95 -6.11 7.95
CA GLU A 97 26.75 -6.93 6.74
C GLU A 97 27.96 -7.84 6.49
N GLU A 98 29.19 -7.35 6.69
CA GLU A 98 30.40 -8.17 6.59
C GLU A 98 30.43 -9.32 7.62
N GLU A 99 29.98 -9.08 8.85
CA GLU A 99 29.86 -10.12 9.89
C GLU A 99 28.77 -11.15 9.58
N ASN A 100 27.66 -10.74 8.95
CA ASN A 100 26.58 -11.65 8.54
C ASN A 100 26.92 -12.48 7.29
N VAL A 101 27.78 -11.98 6.41
CA VAL A 101 28.31 -12.75 5.26
C VAL A 101 29.44 -13.70 5.71
N GLY A 102 30.10 -13.41 6.83
CA GLY A 102 31.18 -14.22 7.40
C GLY A 102 30.75 -15.48 8.17
N ASN A 103 29.46 -15.69 8.44
CA ASN A 103 29.00 -16.84 9.21
C ASN A 103 27.89 -17.63 8.49
N PRO A 104 28.22 -18.53 7.56
CA PRO A 104 27.30 -19.57 7.15
C PRO A 104 27.30 -20.68 8.21
N THR A 105 26.50 -20.55 9.26
CA THR A 105 25.78 -21.63 9.98
C THR A 105 24.99 -21.08 11.18
#